data_AF-A0A1G1LUD8-F1
#
_entry.id   AF-A0A1G1LUD8-F1
#
_cell.length_a   1.000
_cell.length_b   1.000
_cell.length_c   1.000
_cell.angle_alpha   90.00
_cell.angle_beta   90.00
_cell.angle_gamma   90.00
#
_symmetry.space_group_name_H-M   'P 1'
#
loop_
_entity.id
_entity.type
_entity.pdbx_description
1 polymer ?
#
loop_
_entity_poly.entity_id
_entity_poly.type
_entity_poly.pdbx_seq_one_letter_code
_entity_poly.pdbx_strand_id
1 'polypeptide(L)'
;MPFSDFMSKIRQWDVQTAKWINRHFYLLFFEIILAIIFVAFFVNSLKVIDFNIEAMGEGKLLEKILISQSVNLSFVVMLLLLNSFWILFMFNSILRISASLRELNYVLGKRRNTDS
;
A
#
# COMPACT_ATOMS: atom_id res chain seq x y z
N MET A 1 -8.31 10.33 -41.67
CA MET A 1 -9.23 10.60 -40.55
C MET A 1 -9.20 9.60 -39.38
N PRO A 2 -8.64 8.37 -39.45
CA PRO A 2 -8.63 7.47 -38.26
C PRO A 2 -7.53 7.81 -37.22
N PHE A 3 -6.44 8.44 -37.64
CA PHE A 3 -5.30 8.76 -36.76
C PHE A 3 -5.59 9.96 -35.83
N SER A 4 -6.37 10.94 -36.30
CA SER A 4 -6.82 12.08 -35.48
C SER A 4 -7.79 11.66 -34.38
N ASP A 5 -8.65 10.68 -34.65
CA ASP A 5 -9.58 10.12 -33.66
C ASP A 5 -8.87 9.21 -32.65
N PHE A 6 -7.84 8.49 -33.08
CA PHE A 6 -6.98 7.75 -32.16
C PHE A 6 -6.19 8.67 -31.23
N MET A 7 -5.61 9.75 -31.79
CA MET A 7 -4.84 10.73 -31.02
C MET A 7 -5.72 11.51 -30.03
N SER A 8 -6.95 11.86 -30.43
CA SER A 8 -7.90 12.54 -29.56
C SER A 8 -8.37 11.63 -28.42
N LYS A 9 -8.55 10.33 -28.69
CA LYS A 9 -8.87 9.32 -27.67
C LYS A 9 -7.73 9.10 -26.69
N ILE A 10 -6.48 9.00 -27.15
CA ILE A 10 -5.31 8.92 -26.26
C ILE A 10 -5.22 10.17 -25.37
N ARG A 11 -5.43 11.36 -25.93
CA ARG A 11 -5.41 12.60 -25.18
C ARG A 11 -6.51 12.68 -24.10
N GLN A 12 -7.70 12.15 -24.38
CA GLN A 12 -8.77 12.05 -23.38
C GLN A 12 -8.41 11.09 -22.24
N TRP A 13 -7.80 9.95 -22.57
CA TRP A 13 -7.31 8.99 -21.59
C TRP A 13 -6.22 9.60 -20.71
N ASP A 14 -5.29 10.35 -21.30
CA ASP A 14 -4.21 11.01 -20.55
C ASP A 14 -4.76 12.08 -19.60
N VAL A 15 -5.71 12.90 -20.05
CA VAL A 15 -6.37 13.92 -19.20
C VAL A 15 -7.17 13.27 -18.05
N GLN A 16 -7.84 12.14 -18.30
CA GLN A 16 -8.55 11.40 -17.26
C GLN A 16 -7.57 10.77 -16.26
N THR A 17 -6.48 10.19 -16.76
CA THR A 17 -5.42 9.60 -15.94
C THR A 17 -4.74 10.67 -15.09
N ALA A 18 -4.47 11.85 -15.64
CA ALA A 18 -3.90 12.98 -14.92
C ALA A 18 -4.83 13.51 -13.81
N LYS A 19 -6.15 13.63 -14.07
CA LYS A 19 -7.13 13.99 -13.03
C LYS A 19 -7.23 12.93 -11.93
N TRP A 20 -7.14 11.66 -12.31
CA TRP A 20 -7.18 10.55 -11.37
C TRP A 20 -5.93 10.50 -10.49
N ILE A 21 -4.74 10.66 -11.09
CA ILE A 21 -3.46 10.77 -10.38
C ILE A 21 -3.49 11.95 -9.41
N ASN A 22 -3.94 13.13 -9.84
CA ASN A 22 -3.94 14.32 -8.99
C ASN A 22 -4.87 14.17 -7.76
N ARG A 23 -5.97 13.40 -7.89
CA ARG A 23 -6.89 13.13 -6.78
C ARG A 23 -6.35 12.12 -5.76
N HIS A 24 -5.55 11.16 -6.20
CA HIS A 24 -5.05 10.06 -5.37
C HIS A 24 -3.54 10.14 -5.09
N PHE A 25 -2.88 11.20 -5.53
CA PHE A 25 -1.43 11.40 -5.44
C PHE A 25 -0.93 11.27 -4.00
N TYR A 26 -1.59 11.93 -3.05
CA TYR A 26 -1.19 11.89 -1.63
C TYR A 26 -1.25 10.48 -1.03
N LEU A 27 -2.25 9.67 -1.41
CA LEU A 27 -2.37 8.29 -0.92
C LEU A 27 -1.29 7.38 -1.51
N LEU A 28 -1.05 7.47 -2.83
CA LEU A 28 -0.01 6.67 -3.49
C LEU A 28 1.40 7.07 -3.04
N PHE A 29 1.64 8.37 -2.88
CA PHE A 29 2.90 8.88 -2.36
C PHE A 29 3.16 8.43 -0.93
N PHE A 30 2.14 8.48 -0.08
CA PHE A 30 2.22 7.98 1.29
C PHE A 30 2.48 6.47 1.35
N GLU A 31 1.82 5.69 0.50
CA GLU A 31 2.03 4.24 0.38
C GLU A 31 3.46 3.90 -0.02
N ILE A 32 4.04 4.62 -0.98
CA ILE A 32 5.44 4.42 -1.43
C ILE A 32 6.44 4.78 -0.31
N ILE A 33 6.25 5.91 0.37
CA ILE A 33 7.11 6.28 1.50
C ILE A 33 7.03 5.23 2.61
N LEU A 34 5.83 4.77 2.94
CA LEU A 34 5.65 3.72 3.94
C LEU A 34 6.35 2.43 3.53
N ALA A 35 6.29 2.05 2.26
CA ALA A 35 6.98 0.86 1.75
C ALA A 35 8.50 0.98 1.88
N ILE A 36 9.08 2.16 1.61
CA ILE A 36 10.52 2.40 1.81
C ILE A 36 10.90 2.27 3.28
N ILE A 37 10.13 2.89 4.18
CA ILE A 37 10.35 2.79 5.63
C ILE A 37 10.23 1.33 6.07
N PHE A 38 9.25 0.60 5.56
CA PHE A 38 9.05 -0.82 5.86
C PHE A 38 10.25 -1.66 5.42
N VAL A 39 10.75 -1.49 4.19
CA VAL A 39 11.91 -2.25 3.69
C VAL A 39 13.16 -1.92 4.51
N ALA A 40 13.40 -0.64 4.82
CA ALA A 40 14.52 -0.23 5.66
C ALA A 40 14.43 -0.85 7.07
N PHE A 41 13.23 -0.86 7.66
CA PHE A 41 12.99 -1.44 8.97
C PHE A 41 13.12 -2.97 8.95
N PHE A 42 12.62 -3.62 7.91
CA PHE A 42 12.73 -5.06 7.69
C PHE A 42 14.20 -5.51 7.64
N VAL A 43 15.03 -4.81 6.85
CA VAL A 43 16.47 -5.07 6.80
C VAL A 43 17.12 -4.86 8.17
N ASN A 44 16.71 -3.84 8.92
CA ASN A 44 17.23 -3.58 10.26
C ASN A 44 16.82 -4.70 11.24
N SER A 45 15.57 -5.16 11.20
CA SER A 45 15.10 -6.28 12.01
C SER A 45 15.87 -7.57 11.70
N LEU A 46 16.19 -7.85 10.43
CA LEU A 46 17.03 -9.00 10.08
C LEU A 46 18.44 -8.90 10.67
N LYS A 47 19.07 -7.72 10.62
CA LYS A 47 20.39 -7.49 11.24
C LYS A 47 20.37 -7.65 12.76
N VAL A 48 19.30 -7.17 13.41
CA VAL A 48 19.11 -7.33 14.85
C VAL A 48 18.94 -8.81 15.21
N ILE A 49 18.23 -9.59 14.40
CA ILE A 49 18.09 -11.04 14.61
C ILE A 49 19.46 -11.73 14.45
N ASP A 50 20.22 -11.40 13.41
CA ASP A 50 21.53 -12.00 13.12
C ASP A 50 22.53 -11.77 14.27
N PHE A 51 22.65 -10.52 14.72
CA PHE A 51 23.50 -10.14 15.87
C PHE A 51 23.09 -10.86 17.17
N ASN A 52 21.78 -11.05 17.38
CA ASN A 52 21.25 -11.74 18.55
C ASN A 52 21.49 -13.25 18.52
N ILE A 53 21.54 -13.88 17.34
CA ILE A 53 21.85 -15.30 17.19
C ILE A 53 23.32 -15.57 17.52
N GLU A 54 24.22 -14.70 17.08
CA GLU A 54 25.66 -14.80 17.39
C GLU A 54 25.93 -14.63 18.91
N ALA A 55 25.24 -13.70 19.57
CA ALA A 55 25.36 -13.45 21.01
C ALA A 55 24.77 -14.56 21.91
N MET A 56 23.87 -15.42 21.39
CA MET A 56 23.24 -16.50 22.17
C MET A 56 24.21 -17.66 22.52
N GLY A 57 25.35 -17.76 21.82
CA GLY A 57 26.35 -18.81 22.02
C GLY A 57 27.12 -18.71 23.34
N GLU A 58 27.33 -17.50 23.87
CA GLU A 58 28.30 -17.24 24.94
C GLU A 58 27.68 -16.74 26.27
N GLY A 59 26.39 -16.42 26.33
CA GLY A 59 25.77 -15.68 27.44
C GLY A 59 25.09 -16.50 28.56
N LYS A 60 24.96 -15.88 29.75
CA LYS A 60 24.22 -16.39 30.93
C LYS A 60 22.70 -16.48 30.64
N LEU A 61 21.96 -17.30 31.40
CA LEU A 61 20.50 -17.52 31.26
C LEU A 61 19.67 -16.22 31.14
N LEU A 62 20.06 -15.16 31.85
CA LEU A 62 19.40 -13.85 31.80
C LEU A 62 19.61 -13.12 30.46
N GLU A 63 20.80 -13.20 29.86
CA GLU A 63 21.07 -12.61 28.54
C GLU A 63 20.26 -13.33 27.47
N LYS A 64 20.13 -14.65 27.56
CA LYS A 64 19.31 -15.43 26.62
C LYS A 64 17.83 -15.04 26.65
N ILE A 65 17.30 -14.73 27.84
CA ILE A 65 15.91 -14.27 28.00
C ILE A 65 15.73 -12.86 27.42
N LEU A 66 16.65 -11.94 27.72
CA LEU A 66 16.64 -10.57 27.16
C LEU A 66 16.74 -10.58 25.63
N ILE A 67 17.61 -11.42 25.07
CA ILE A 67 17.76 -11.58 23.61
C ILE A 67 16.47 -12.11 22.99
N SER A 68 15.87 -13.16 23.56
CA SER A 68 14.60 -13.72 23.10
C SER A 68 13.46 -12.70 23.11
N GLN A 69 13.37 -11.89 24.18
CA GLN A 69 12.37 -10.84 24.28
C GLN A 69 12.57 -9.73 23.24
N SER A 70 13.82 -9.32 22.99
CA SER A 70 14.17 -8.34 21.96
C SER A 70 13.75 -8.79 20.56
N VAL A 71 14.02 -10.06 20.23
CA VAL A 71 13.60 -10.66 18.95
C VAL A 71 12.08 -10.71 18.83
N ASN A 72 11.39 -11.17 19.88
CA ASN A 72 9.92 -11.22 19.89
C ASN A 72 9.30 -9.83 19.73
N LEU A 73 9.87 -8.80 20.37
CA LEU A 73 9.39 -7.43 20.24
C LEU A 73 9.64 -6.88 18.82
N SER A 74 10.78 -7.21 18.20
CA SER A 74 11.06 -6.90 16.79
C SER A 74 10.02 -7.53 15.85
N PHE A 75 9.64 -8.79 16.09
CA PHE A 75 8.56 -9.46 15.35
C PHE A 75 7.20 -8.78 15.54
N VAL A 76 6.85 -8.40 16.78
CA VAL A 76 5.60 -7.68 17.08
C VAL A 76 5.53 -6.34 16.35
N VAL A 77 6.61 -5.57 16.37
CA VAL A 77 6.69 -4.28 15.65
C VAL A 77 6.56 -4.49 14.15
N MET A 78 7.18 -5.54 13.60
CA MET A 78 7.09 -5.86 12.18
C MET A 78 5.68 -6.28 11.75
N LEU A 79 4.99 -7.08 12.57
CA LEU A 79 3.59 -7.46 12.35
C LEU A 79 2.65 -6.25 12.42
N LEU A 80 2.89 -5.32 13.36
CA LEU A 80 2.14 -4.06 13.47
C LEU A 80 2.30 -3.18 12.23
N LEU A 81 3.53 -3.02 11.72
CA LEU A 81 3.79 -2.28 10.50
C LEU A 81 3.12 -2.92 9.28
N LEU A 82 3.19 -4.25 9.16
CA LEU A 82 2.53 -4.98 8.09
C LEU A 82 1.01 -4.83 8.15
N ASN A 83 0.44 -4.85 9.35
CA ASN A 83 -1.00 -4.63 9.56
C ASN A 83 -1.41 -3.21 9.13
N SER A 84 -0.62 -2.20 9.51
CA SER A 84 -0.85 -0.81 9.10
C SER A 84 -0.83 -0.65 7.58
N PHE A 85 0.11 -1.31 6.90
CA PHE A 85 0.16 -1.34 5.43
C PHE A 85 -1.08 -1.99 4.82
N TRP A 86 -1.52 -3.14 5.37
CA TRP A 86 -2.72 -3.84 4.91
C TRP A 86 -3.99 -3.00 5.03
N ILE A 87 -4.15 -2.28 6.14
CA ILE A 87 -5.30 -1.39 6.34
C ILE A 87 -5.28 -0.26 5.31
N LEU A 88 -4.12 0.35 5.07
CA LEU A 88 -3.98 1.42 4.07
C LEU A 88 -4.35 0.93 2.66
N PHE A 89 -3.85 -0.26 2.29
CA PHE A 89 -4.16 -0.90 1.01
C PHE A 89 -5.66 -1.20 0.86
N MET A 90 -6.30 -1.70 1.92
CA MET A 90 -7.75 -1.96 1.94
C MET A 90 -8.56 -0.67 1.78
N PHE A 91 -8.18 0.42 2.46
CA PHE A 91 -8.84 1.71 2.31
C PHE A 91 -8.71 2.27 0.88
N ASN A 92 -7.52 2.19 0.29
CA ASN A 92 -7.29 2.61 -1.10
C ASN A 92 -8.16 1.79 -2.08
N SER A 93 -8.25 0.48 -1.85
CA SER A 93 -9.09 -0.42 -2.65
C SER A 93 -10.58 -0.11 -2.53
N ILE A 94 -11.09 0.16 -1.32
CA ILE A 94 -12.48 0.55 -1.08
C ILE A 94 -12.80 1.88 -1.79
N LEU A 95 -11.91 2.87 -1.70
CA LEU A 95 -12.09 4.16 -2.39
C LEU A 95 -12.20 3.98 -3.91
N ARG A 96 -11.36 3.12 -4.51
CA ARG A 96 -11.44 2.80 -5.94
C ARG A 96 -12.76 2.12 -6.30
N ILE A 97 -13.18 1.12 -5.54
CA ILE A 97 -14.44 0.40 -5.79
C ILE A 97 -15.64 1.35 -5.66
N SER A 98 -15.64 2.24 -4.66
CA SER A 98 -16.72 3.21 -4.47
C SER A 98 -16.86 4.20 -5.64
N ALA A 99 -15.73 4.59 -6.26
CA ALA A 99 -15.73 5.42 -7.45
C ALA A 99 -16.32 4.69 -8.65
N SER A 100 -15.91 3.44 -8.89
CA SER A 100 -16.45 2.60 -9.96
C SER A 100 -17.95 2.32 -9.79
N LEU A 101 -18.41 2.07 -8.56
CA LEU A 101 -19.84 1.89 -8.26
C LEU A 101 -20.66 3.14 -8.55
N ARG A 102 -20.12 4.33 -8.25
CA ARG A 102 -20.80 5.60 -8.54
C ARG A 102 -20.92 5.82 -10.05
N GLU A 103 -19.91 5.44 -10.82
CA GLU A 103 -19.94 5.52 -12.29
C GLU A 103 -20.93 4.52 -12.89
N LEU A 104 -20.96 3.27 -12.40
CA LEU A 104 -21.96 2.28 -12.80
C LEU A 104 -23.38 2.74 -12.49
N ASN A 105 -23.60 3.32 -11.31
CA ASN A 105 -24.91 3.87 -10.93
C ASN A 105 -25.34 5.03 -11.85
N TYR A 106 -24.40 5.91 -12.23
CA TYR A 106 -24.67 6.97 -13.20
C TYR A 106 -25.02 6.43 -14.59
N VAL A 107 -24.30 5.42 -15.09
CA VAL A 107 -24.57 4.78 -16.38
C VAL A 107 -25.92 4.07 -16.39
N LEU A 108 -26.24 3.34 -15.32
CA LEU A 108 -27.53 2.65 -15.17
C LEU A 108 -28.70 3.64 -15.05
N GLY A 109 -28.54 4.70 -14.27
CA GLY A 109 -29.54 5.77 -14.15
C GLY A 109 -29.80 6.49 -15.46
N LYS A 110 -28.76 6.74 -16.26
CA LYS A 110 -28.89 7.35 -17.59
C LYS A 110 -29.63 6.46 -18.57
N ARG A 111 -29.33 5.15 -18.62
CA ARG A 111 -30.06 4.19 -19.46
C ARG A 111 -31.54 4.11 -19.09
N ARG A 112 -31.85 4.04 -17.79
CA ARG A 112 -33.24 4.02 -17.30
C ARG A 112 -34.05 5.22 -17.77
N ASN A 113 -33.47 6.43 -17.76
CA ASN A 113 -34.15 7.65 -18.20
C ASN A 113 -34.23 7.81 -19.73
N THR A 114 -33.51 6.99 -20.52
CA THR A 114 -33.57 7.05 -22.00
C THR A 114 -34.59 6.07 -22.56
N ASP A 115 -34.91 5.01 -21.81
CA ASP A 115 -35.92 3.99 -22.15
C ASP A 115 -37.32 4.32 -21.58
N SER A 116 -37.49 5.48 -20.91
CA SER A 116 -38.78 6.01 -20.40
C SER A 116 -39.25 7.17 -21.28
#